data_AF-A0A959AGB7-F1
#
_entry.id   AF-A0A959AGB7-F1
#
_cell.length_a   1.000
_cell.length_b   1.000
_cell.length_c   1.000
_cell.angle_alpha   90.00
_cell.angle_beta   90.00
_cell.angle_gamma   90.00
#
_symmetry.space_group_name_H-M   'P 1'
#
loop_
_entity.id
_entity.type
_entity.pdbx_description
1 polymer ?
#
loop_
_entity_poly.entity_id
_entity_poly.type
_entity_poly.pdbx_seq_one_letter_code
_entity_poly.pdbx_strand_id
1 'polypeptide(L)'
;EVFYPGSGHTSDNIVVYFEEPRILFGGCFVKSRDAKGLGNIADADLKAWPLSLQAVQRRFPDAKIVVPGHQSAGGTDLLIHTLQLLETNGK
;
A
#
# COMPACT_ATOMS: atom_id res chain seq x y z
N GLU A 1 6.38 7.17 12.69
CA GLU A 1 6.52 5.73 13.00
C GLU A 1 6.93 4.96 11.75
N VAL A 2 7.80 3.96 11.90
CA VAL A 2 8.10 2.97 10.86
C VAL A 2 7.34 1.69 11.20
N PHE A 3 6.62 1.12 10.24
CA PHE A 3 5.78 -0.04 10.45
C PHE A 3 6.00 -1.08 9.36
N TYR A 4 6.26 -2.33 9.77
CA TYR A 4 6.29 -3.49 8.89
C TYR A 4 4.90 -4.15 8.92
N PRO A 5 4.12 -4.06 7.83
CA PRO A 5 2.76 -4.63 7.79
C PRO A 5 2.72 -6.12 7.47
N GLY A 6 3.86 -6.72 7.09
CA GLY A 6 3.95 -8.02 6.43
C GLY A 6 4.36 -7.89 4.96
N SER A 7 4.68 -9.02 4.33
CA SER A 7 5.08 -9.10 2.92
C SER A 7 4.03 -8.50 1.99
N GLY A 8 4.47 -7.90 0.89
CA GLY A 8 3.59 -7.35 -0.14
C GLY A 8 4.30 -7.18 -1.48
N HIS A 9 4.70 -5.95 -1.81
CA HIS A 9 5.49 -5.69 -3.02
C HIS A 9 6.85 -6.38 -2.99
N THR A 10 7.44 -6.46 -1.80
CA THR A 10 8.61 -7.27 -1.47
C THR A 10 8.37 -7.93 -0.11
N SER A 11 9.22 -8.89 0.27
CA SER A 11 9.14 -9.54 1.59
C SER A 11 9.50 -8.60 2.76
N ASP A 12 10.19 -7.50 2.48
CA ASP A 12 10.76 -6.58 3.48
C ASP A 12 10.18 -5.16 3.42
N ASN A 13 9.14 -4.93 2.62
CA ASN A 13 8.55 -3.59 2.50
C ASN A 13 8.10 -3.03 3.86
N ILE A 14 8.31 -1.74 4.07
CA ILE A 14 7.82 -1.00 5.23
C ILE A 14 6.96 0.18 4.78
N VAL A 15 6.11 0.66 5.67
CA VAL A 15 5.41 1.94 5.53
C VAL A 15 5.86 2.89 6.63
N VAL A 16 5.76 4.20 6.36
CA VAL A 16 6.10 5.25 7.33
C VAL A 16 4.90 6.13 7.56
N TYR A 17 4.52 6.32 8.82
CA TYR A 17 3.40 7.17 9.20
C TYR A 17 3.87 8.39 9.98
N PHE A 18 3.38 9.57 9.59
CA PHE A 18 3.57 10.83 10.30
C PHE A 18 2.23 11.22 10.93
N GLU A 19 2.16 11.17 12.27
CA GLU A 19 0.92 11.42 13.01
C GLU A 19 0.39 12.84 12.77
N GLU A 20 1.28 13.82 12.74
CA GLU A 20 1.00 15.17 12.24
C GLU A 20 1.88 15.40 11.02
N PRO A 21 1.32 15.63 9.82
CA PRO A 21 -0.08 15.95 9.52
C PRO A 21 -0.94 14.76 9.01
N ARG A 22 -0.77 13.55 9.54
CA ARG A 22 -1.49 12.30 9.15
C ARG A 22 -1.15 11.82 7.74
N ILE A 23 0.15 11.78 7.43
CA ILE A 23 0.67 11.29 6.14
C ILE A 23 1.13 9.85 6.30
N LEU A 24 0.65 8.97 5.43
CA LEU A 24 1.15 7.62 5.27
C LEU A 24 1.99 7.52 3.98
N PHE A 25 3.30 7.36 4.15
CA PHE A 25 4.19 6.95 3.06
C PHE A 25 4.07 5.43 2.86
N GLY A 26 3.36 5.05 1.80
CA GLY A 26 3.10 3.66 1.45
C GLY A 26 4.20 3.04 0.59
N GLY A 27 5.01 3.84 -0.11
CA GLY A 27 6.05 3.34 -1.01
C GLY A 27 5.48 2.41 -2.10
N CYS A 28 6.31 1.56 -2.69
CA CYS A 28 5.88 0.68 -3.78
C CYS A 28 4.83 -0.37 -3.37
N PHE A 29 4.62 -0.55 -2.05
CA PHE A 29 3.59 -1.38 -1.44
C PHE A 29 2.16 -0.83 -1.68
N VAL A 30 2.01 0.48 -1.90
CA VAL A 30 0.74 1.12 -2.26
C VAL A 30 0.80 1.59 -3.71
N LYS A 31 -0.27 1.35 -4.47
CA LYS A 31 -0.39 1.78 -5.87
C LYS A 31 -1.22 3.06 -5.95
N SER A 32 -0.81 3.95 -6.85
CA SER A 32 -1.53 5.17 -7.16
C SER A 32 -2.86 4.87 -7.85
N ARG A 33 -3.78 5.84 -7.87
CA ARG A 33 -5.06 5.72 -8.55
C ARG A 33 -4.92 5.50 -10.06
N ASP A 34 -3.86 6.04 -10.67
CA ASP A 34 -3.58 5.92 -12.10
C ASP A 34 -2.97 4.56 -12.48
N ALA A 35 -2.52 3.78 -11.50
CA ALA A 35 -1.95 2.46 -11.74
C ALA A 35 -3.02 1.51 -12.29
N LYS A 36 -2.75 0.94 -13.46
CA LYS A 36 -3.60 -0.06 -14.12
C LYS A 36 -3.26 -1.50 -13.74
N GLY A 37 -2.25 -1.69 -12.89
CA GLY A 37 -1.71 -2.98 -12.48
C GLY A 37 -0.68 -2.82 -11.37
N LEU A 38 -0.15 -3.94 -10.87
CA LEU A 38 0.78 -3.96 -9.75
C LEU A 38 2.20 -3.50 -10.12
N GLY A 39 2.52 -3.41 -11.42
CA GLY A 39 3.87 -3.13 -11.90
C GLY A 39 4.76 -4.38 -11.82
N ASN A 40 6.02 -4.21 -11.43
CA ASN A 40 6.91 -5.35 -11.19
C ASN A 40 6.45 -6.14 -9.96
N ILE A 41 6.31 -7.46 -10.10
CA ILE A 41 5.88 -8.39 -9.05
C ILE A 41 6.85 -9.56 -8.87
N ALA A 42 8.07 -9.47 -9.42
CA ALA A 42 9.06 -10.56 -9.35
C ALA A 42 9.37 -11.01 -7.91
N ASP A 43 9.35 -10.06 -6.97
CA ASP A 43 9.65 -10.28 -5.54
C ASP A 43 8.41 -10.18 -4.65
N ALA A 44 7.21 -10.09 -5.25
CA ALA A 44 5.98 -9.82 -4.52
C ALA A 44 5.38 -11.09 -3.91
N ASP A 45 4.84 -10.96 -2.70
CA ASP A 45 4.01 -11.99 -2.09
C ASP A 45 2.52 -11.64 -2.29
N LEU A 46 1.97 -12.06 -3.43
CA LEU A 46 0.58 -11.77 -3.81
C LEU A 46 -0.46 -12.38 -2.85
N LYS A 47 -0.09 -13.41 -2.08
CA LYS A 47 -0.99 -14.05 -1.11
C LYS A 47 -1.02 -13.26 0.19
N ALA A 48 0.12 -12.76 0.65
CA ALA A 48 0.22 -11.98 1.88
C ALA A 48 -0.21 -10.51 1.71
N TRP A 49 0.04 -9.91 0.53
CA TRP A 49 -0.15 -8.47 0.30
C TRP A 49 -1.54 -7.95 0.71
N PRO A 50 -2.68 -8.62 0.40
CA PRO A 50 -3.99 -8.13 0.85
C PRO A 50 -4.12 -8.03 2.37
N LEU A 51 -3.59 -9.00 3.12
CA LEU A 51 -3.64 -9.01 4.57
C LEU A 51 -2.74 -7.93 5.17
N SER A 52 -1.56 -7.72 4.58
CA SER A 52 -0.65 -6.64 4.94
C SER A 52 -1.30 -5.27 4.72
N LEU A 53 -2.01 -5.06 3.60
CA LEU A 53 -2.73 -3.81 3.34
C LEU A 53 -3.82 -3.55 4.37
N GLN A 54 -4.58 -4.58 4.75
CA GLN A 54 -5.58 -4.46 5.80
C GLN A 54 -4.95 -4.16 7.17
N ALA A 55 -3.75 -4.66 7.46
CA ALA A 55 -3.02 -4.30 8.67
C ALA A 55 -2.67 -2.81 8.70
N VAL A 56 -2.23 -2.24 7.57
CA VAL A 56 -2.01 -0.79 7.41
C VAL A 56 -3.31 -0.01 7.63
N GLN A 57 -4.41 -0.42 6.99
CA GLN A 57 -5.73 0.24 7.14
C GLN A 57 -6.20 0.25 8.60
N ARG A 58 -6.07 -0.87 9.32
CA ARG A 58 -6.45 -0.96 10.74
C ARG A 58 -5.54 -0.15 11.64
N ARG A 59 -4.24 -0.07 11.33
CA ARG A 59 -3.25 0.60 12.18
C ARG A 59 -3.23 2.12 12.01
N PHE A 60 -3.56 2.62 10.82
CA PHE A 60 -3.57 4.04 10.48
C PHE A 60 -4.92 4.48 9.89
N PRO A 61 -6.04 4.31 10.63
CA PRO A 61 -7.37 4.63 10.11
C PRO A 61 -7.55 6.14 9.84
N ASP A 62 -6.77 7.00 10.51
CA ASP A 62 -6.86 8.45 10.42
C ASP A 62 -5.94 9.07 9.36
N ALA A 63 -5.23 8.26 8.58
CA ALA A 63 -4.39 8.76 7.48
C ALA A 63 -5.24 9.60 6.51
N LYS A 64 -4.76 10.81 6.21
CA LYS A 64 -5.45 11.74 5.29
C LYS A 64 -4.80 11.77 3.92
N ILE A 65 -3.48 11.64 3.89
CA ILE A 65 -2.68 11.65 2.67
C ILE A 65 -1.93 10.33 2.62
N VAL A 66 -2.00 9.65 1.49
CA VAL A 66 -1.24 8.43 1.22
C VAL A 66 -0.33 8.69 0.03
N VAL A 67 0.97 8.47 0.22
CA VAL A 67 1.99 8.65 -0.81
C VAL A 67 2.44 7.28 -1.32
N PRO A 68 2.07 6.88 -2.55
CA PRO A 68 2.55 5.66 -3.18
C PRO A 68 4.01 5.82 -3.63
N GLY A 69 4.66 4.71 -3.98
CA GLY A 69 6.05 4.72 -4.45
C GLY A 69 6.22 5.33 -5.85
N HIS A 70 5.14 5.36 -6.63
CA HIS A 70 5.12 5.90 -7.99
C HIS A 70 3.84 6.68 -8.24
N GLN A 71 3.93 7.65 -9.16
CA GLN A 71 2.84 8.58 -9.53
C GLN A 71 2.31 9.41 -8.34
N SER A 72 1.07 9.90 -8.45
CA SER A 72 0.50 10.92 -7.58
C SER A 72 0.03 10.36 -6.23
N ALA A 73 0.20 11.17 -5.18
CA ALA A 73 -0.42 10.94 -3.88
C ALA A 73 -1.95 11.10 -3.94
N GLY A 74 -2.63 10.55 -2.94
CA GLY A 74 -4.08 10.64 -2.79
C GLY A 74 -4.52 10.39 -1.35
N GLY A 75 -5.71 9.85 -1.15
CA GLY A 75 -6.23 9.49 0.17
C GLY A 75 -6.10 8.01 0.47
N THR A 76 -6.84 7.56 1.49
CA THR A 76 -6.93 6.13 1.86
C THR A 76 -7.59 5.27 0.78
N ASP A 77 -8.21 5.89 -0.23
CA ASP A 77 -8.74 5.20 -1.41
C ASP A 77 -7.64 4.48 -2.22
N LEU A 78 -6.39 4.91 -2.11
CA LEU A 78 -5.24 4.24 -2.73
C LEU A 78 -5.01 2.82 -2.16
N LEU A 79 -5.30 2.62 -0.86
CA LEU A 79 -5.21 1.31 -0.22
C LEU A 79 -6.28 0.37 -0.78
N ILE A 80 -7.49 0.89 -1.00
CA ILE A 80 -8.61 0.16 -1.60
C ILE A 80 -8.31 -0.17 -3.06
N HIS A 81 -7.82 0.81 -3.83
CA HIS A 81 -7.43 0.61 -5.23
C HIS A 81 -6.34 -0.46 -5.36
N THR A 82 -5.36 -0.47 -4.45
CA THR A 82 -4.32 -1.51 -4.44
C THR A 82 -4.90 -2.90 -4.19
N LEU A 83 -5.87 -3.03 -3.26
CA LEU A 83 -6.59 -4.29 -3.02
C LEU A 83 -7.33 -4.77 -4.27
N GLN A 84 -8.02 -3.86 -4.97
CA GLN A 84 -8.72 -4.18 -6.22
C GLN A 84 -7.77 -4.65 -7.33
N LEU A 85 -6.58 -4.05 -7.43
CA LEU A 85 -5.55 -4.52 -8.35
C LEU A 85 -5.04 -5.92 -7.99
N LEU A 86 -4.91 -6.24 -6.70
CA LEU A 86 -4.50 -7.58 -6.24
C LEU A 86 -5.56 -8.65 -6.57
N GLU A 87 -6.85 -8.33 -6.37
CA GLU A 87 -7.96 -9.24 -6.69
C GLU A 87 -8.07 -9.52 -8.19
N THR A 88 -7.79 -8.52 -9.04
CA THR A 88 -7.85 -8.67 -10.50
C THR A 88 -6.59 -9.34 -11.08
N ASN A 89 -5.44 -9.30 -10.39
CA ASN A 89 -4.21 -9.96 -10.82
C ASN A 89 -4.20 -11.48 -10.56
N GLY A 90 -5.02 -11.97 -9.63
CA GLY A 90 -5.15 -13.40 -9.31
C GLY A 90 -6.07 -14.19 -10.24
N LYS A 91 -6.57 -13.57 -11.31
CA LYS A 91 -7.30 -14.21 -12.41
C LYS A 91 -6.40 -14.30 -13.65
#